data_AF-A0AAV4LTZ4-F1
#
_entry.id   AF-A0AAV4LTZ4-F1
#
_cell.length_a   1.000
_cell.length_b   1.000
_cell.length_c   1.000
_cell.angle_alpha   90.00
_cell.angle_beta   90.00
_cell.angle_gamma   90.00
#
_symmetry.space_group_name_H-M   'P 1'
#
loop_
_entity.id
_entity.type
_entity.pdbx_description
1 polymer ?
#
loop_
_entity_poly.entity_id
_entity_poly.type
_entity_poly.pdbx_seq_one_letter_code
_entity_poly.pdbx_strand_id
1 'polypeptide(L)'
;MARKFSADDIISQNLIKSSVQRGIKAAVSDCVRGVSGDPLQIVGQFPAFKATIDAILPKKGQIILAKCQDHLSLLLVGGEITFFQKRDGPWIPSLRLIHKCKSDRCLMIVLVADPSMMRKMQVDKGALKFILRGSNVMCPGLTSAGGAMDDVDRGEVVILVDGREHACAVGVTTMSTNEM
;
A
#
# COMPACT_ATOMS: atom_id res chain seq x y z
N MET A 1 4.35 -11.77 -2.68
CA MET A 1 2.91 -12.09 -2.43
C MET A 1 2.20 -12.63 -3.68
N ALA A 2 2.51 -12.16 -4.89
CA ALA A 2 1.85 -12.60 -6.13
C ALA A 2 2.84 -13.05 -7.23
N ARG A 3 3.77 -13.96 -6.92
CA ARG A 3 4.83 -14.37 -7.88
C ARG A 3 4.31 -15.29 -9.01
N LYS A 4 3.22 -16.00 -8.76
CA LYS A 4 2.54 -16.91 -9.70
C LYS A 4 1.01 -16.75 -9.55
N PHE A 5 0.51 -15.52 -9.73
CA PHE A 5 -0.92 -15.26 -9.66
C PHE A 5 -1.54 -15.34 -11.06
N SER A 6 -2.59 -16.13 -11.19
CA SER A 6 -3.33 -16.42 -12.42
C SER A 6 -4.83 -16.21 -12.21
N ALA A 7 -5.61 -16.23 -13.30
CA ALA A 7 -7.06 -16.10 -13.19
C ALA A 7 -7.70 -17.27 -12.41
N ASP A 8 -7.06 -18.45 -12.43
CA ASP A 8 -7.54 -19.65 -11.74
C ASP A 8 -7.41 -19.56 -10.21
N ASP A 9 -6.61 -18.61 -9.70
CA ASP A 9 -6.44 -18.39 -8.27
C ASP A 9 -7.62 -17.63 -7.64
N ILE A 10 -8.55 -17.11 -8.46
CA ILE A 10 -9.72 -16.36 -7.99
C ILE A 10 -10.85 -17.34 -7.66
N ILE A 11 -11.20 -17.44 -6.38
CA ILE A 11 -12.22 -18.36 -5.88
C ILE A 11 -13.62 -17.74 -5.98
N SER A 12 -13.75 -16.47 -5.59
CA SER A 12 -15.05 -15.79 -5.60
C SER A 12 -14.91 -14.28 -5.71
N GLN A 13 -15.93 -13.63 -6.27
CA GLN A 13 -16.03 -12.18 -6.36
C GLN A 13 -17.36 -11.74 -5.75
N ASN A 14 -17.30 -10.94 -4.70
CA ASN A 14 -18.48 -10.51 -3.96
C ASN A 14 -18.63 -8.99 -4.00
N LEU A 15 -19.81 -8.48 -4.31
CA LEU A 15 -20.11 -7.06 -4.18
C LEU A 15 -20.15 -6.67 -2.70
N ILE A 16 -19.38 -5.65 -2.33
CA ILE A 16 -19.26 -5.20 -0.96
C ILE A 16 -20.50 -4.38 -0.57
N LYS A 17 -21.12 -4.75 0.57
CA LYS A 17 -22.20 -3.96 1.18
C LYS A 17 -21.65 -2.67 1.80
N SER A 18 -22.48 -1.62 1.85
CA SER A 18 -22.09 -0.29 2.33
C SER A 18 -21.58 -0.23 3.78
N SER A 19 -21.90 -1.22 4.62
CA SER A 19 -21.34 -1.38 5.97
C SER A 19 -19.88 -1.83 5.94
N VAL A 20 -19.59 -2.88 5.17
CA VAL A 20 -18.24 -3.45 5.00
C VAL A 20 -17.32 -2.44 4.32
N GLN A 21 -17.83 -1.67 3.36
CA GLN A 21 -17.07 -0.59 2.71
C GLN A 21 -16.56 0.45 3.73
N ARG A 22 -17.35 0.79 4.76
CA ARG A 22 -16.92 1.72 5.81
C ARG A 22 -15.82 1.13 6.68
N GLY A 23 -15.92 -0.15 7.03
CA GLY A 23 -14.89 -0.87 7.76
C GLY A 23 -13.56 -0.94 6.99
N ILE A 24 -13.61 -1.23 5.69
CA ILE A 24 -12.41 -1.24 4.83
C ILE A 24 -11.80 0.15 4.71
N LYS A 25 -12.63 1.21 4.55
CA LYS A 25 -12.12 2.60 4.54
C LYS A 25 -11.38 2.97 5.83
N ALA A 26 -11.88 2.55 6.99
CA ALA A 26 -11.21 2.75 8.26
C ALA A 26 -9.88 1.97 8.30
N ALA A 27 -9.88 0.68 7.97
CA ALA A 27 -8.67 -0.15 7.98
C ALA A 27 -7.59 0.33 6.99
N VAL A 28 -7.98 0.81 5.80
CA VAL A 28 -7.07 1.43 4.84
C VAL A 28 -6.52 2.76 5.38
N SER A 29 -7.37 3.55 6.05
CA SER A 29 -6.97 4.82 6.66
C SER A 29 -5.88 4.63 7.73
N ASP A 30 -6.01 3.58 8.54
CA ASP A 30 -5.05 3.26 9.60
C ASP A 30 -3.73 2.73 9.02
N CYS A 31 -3.82 1.85 8.02
CA CYS A 31 -2.66 1.25 7.35
C CYS A 31 -1.73 2.27 6.67
N VAL A 32 -2.30 3.34 6.11
CA VAL A 32 -1.53 4.36 5.40
C VAL A 32 -0.73 5.24 6.38
N ARG A 33 -1.12 5.33 7.66
CA ARG A 33 -0.43 6.20 8.63
C ARG A 33 0.59 5.50 9.53
N GLY A 34 0.61 4.17 9.58
CA GLY A 34 1.53 3.44 10.46
C GLY A 34 1.25 3.63 11.96
N VAL A 35 0.06 4.13 12.35
CA VAL A 35 -0.23 4.44 13.76
C VAL A 35 -1.15 3.40 14.39
N SER A 36 -0.73 2.84 15.52
CA SER A 36 -1.54 2.07 16.47
C SER A 36 -2.50 2.97 17.27
N GLY A 37 -3.43 3.66 16.60
CA GLY A 37 -4.37 4.61 17.24
C GLY A 37 -5.77 4.62 16.61
N ASP A 38 -6.76 5.03 17.39
CA ASP A 38 -8.20 4.93 17.09
C ASP A 38 -8.64 5.49 15.71
N PRO A 39 -9.43 4.74 14.91
CA PRO A 39 -9.89 5.11 13.55
C PRO A 39 -10.66 6.44 13.45
N LEU A 40 -11.22 6.91 14.56
CA LEU A 40 -12.16 8.04 14.61
C LEU A 40 -11.47 9.41 14.70
N GLN A 41 -10.28 9.50 15.33
CA GLN A 41 -9.51 10.74 15.39
C GLN A 41 -8.69 11.00 14.11
N ILE A 42 -8.45 9.94 13.35
CA ILE A 42 -7.60 9.93 12.16
C ILE A 42 -8.23 10.78 11.06
N VAL A 43 -9.54 10.65 10.80
CA VAL A 43 -10.25 11.42 9.76
C VAL A 43 -10.29 12.93 10.03
N GLY A 44 -10.12 13.36 11.28
CA GLY A 44 -10.11 14.78 11.67
C GLY A 44 -8.79 15.49 11.41
N GLN A 45 -7.66 14.77 11.41
CA GLN A 45 -6.33 15.38 11.38
C GLN A 45 -5.79 15.66 9.97
N PHE A 46 -6.31 15.02 8.92
CA PHE A 46 -5.79 15.20 7.54
C PHE A 46 -6.92 15.27 6.49
N PRO A 47 -7.43 16.48 6.19
CA PRO A 47 -8.49 16.70 5.20
C PRO A 47 -8.12 16.26 3.77
N ALA A 48 -6.85 16.41 3.39
CA ALA A 48 -6.33 16.02 2.07
C ALA A 48 -6.38 14.49 1.84
N PHE A 49 -6.19 13.72 2.91
CA PHE A 49 -6.26 12.26 2.86
C PHE A 49 -7.68 11.76 2.64
N LYS A 50 -8.65 12.39 3.32
CA LYS A 50 -10.08 12.06 3.16
C LYS A 50 -10.57 12.30 1.73
N ALA A 51 -10.15 13.40 1.10
CA ALA A 51 -10.47 13.68 -0.29
C ALA A 51 -9.88 12.63 -1.25
N THR A 52 -8.64 12.18 -0.99
CA THR A 52 -7.98 11.15 -1.78
C THR A 52 -8.64 9.78 -1.61
N ILE A 53 -9.00 9.38 -0.38
CA ILE A 53 -9.73 8.13 -0.12
C ILE A 53 -11.11 8.15 -0.80
N ASP A 54 -11.83 9.27 -0.76
CA ASP A 54 -13.14 9.36 -1.41
C ASP A 54 -13.04 9.33 -2.95
N ALA A 55 -11.89 9.71 -3.52
CA ALA A 55 -11.59 9.54 -4.95
C ALA A 55 -11.22 8.08 -5.30
N ILE A 56 -10.43 7.40 -4.48
CA ILE A 56 -10.00 6.00 -4.70
C ILE A 56 -11.15 5.02 -4.41
N LEU A 57 -11.93 5.29 -3.37
CA LEU A 57 -13.06 4.49 -2.91
C LEU A 57 -14.34 5.35 -2.97
N PRO A 58 -14.95 5.49 -4.16
CA PRO A 58 -16.13 6.32 -4.32
C PRO A 58 -17.28 5.80 -3.44
N LYS A 59 -18.02 6.73 -2.82
CA LYS A 59 -19.21 6.40 -2.01
C LYS A 59 -20.34 5.79 -2.86
N LYS A 60 -20.35 6.09 -4.15
CA LYS A 60 -21.24 5.52 -5.16
C LYS A 60 -20.39 4.80 -6.20
N GLY A 61 -20.39 3.48 -6.16
CA GLY A 61 -19.62 2.65 -7.09
C GLY A 61 -19.70 1.19 -6.68
N GLN A 62 -19.66 0.28 -7.66
CA GLN A 62 -19.59 -1.15 -7.39
C GLN A 62 -18.16 -1.47 -6.93
N ILE A 63 -18.01 -1.79 -5.64
CA ILE A 63 -16.75 -2.26 -5.07
C ILE A 63 -16.86 -3.78 -4.90
N ILE A 64 -15.96 -4.50 -5.53
CA ILE A 64 -15.96 -5.96 -5.55
C ILE A 64 -14.78 -6.44 -4.70
N LEU A 65 -15.05 -7.36 -3.77
CA LEU A 65 -14.03 -8.09 -3.04
C LEU A 65 -13.82 -9.44 -3.70
N ALA A 66 -12.69 -9.63 -4.38
CA ALA A 66 -12.30 -10.91 -4.94
C ALA A 66 -11.47 -11.69 -3.90
N LYS A 67 -11.97 -12.84 -3.47
CA LYS A 67 -11.22 -13.77 -2.63
C LYS A 67 -10.46 -14.74 -3.51
N CYS A 68 -9.17 -14.88 -3.25
CA CYS A 68 -8.26 -15.74 -3.97
C CYS A 68 -7.72 -16.84 -3.06
N GLN A 69 -6.99 -17.78 -3.64
CA GLN A 69 -6.22 -18.79 -2.92
C GLN A 69 -5.18 -18.13 -1.98
N ASP A 70 -4.64 -18.90 -1.02
CA ASP A 70 -3.68 -18.42 0.00
C ASP A 70 -4.20 -17.32 0.94
N HIS A 71 -5.52 -17.23 1.12
CA HIS A 71 -6.18 -16.20 1.92
C HIS A 71 -5.88 -14.76 1.45
N LEU A 72 -5.70 -14.59 0.14
CA LEU A 72 -5.53 -13.27 -0.47
C LEU A 72 -6.89 -12.68 -0.83
N SER A 73 -7.16 -11.47 -0.36
CA SER A 73 -8.35 -10.69 -0.72
C SER A 73 -7.93 -9.49 -1.56
N LEU A 74 -8.55 -9.32 -2.72
CA LEU A 74 -8.31 -8.21 -3.64
C LEU A 74 -9.53 -7.29 -3.64
N LEU A 75 -9.27 -5.99 -3.50
CA LEU A 75 -10.28 -4.95 -3.61
C LEU A 75 -10.29 -4.39 -5.03
N LEU A 76 -11.40 -4.57 -5.73
CA LEU A 76 -11.62 -4.07 -7.08
C LEU A 76 -12.59 -2.90 -7.04
N VAL A 77 -12.18 -1.79 -7.64
CA VAL A 77 -12.99 -0.58 -7.77
C VAL A 77 -12.96 -0.17 -9.23
N GLY A 78 -14.14 -0.09 -9.87
CA GLY A 78 -14.23 0.30 -11.29
C GLY A 78 -13.47 -0.63 -12.24
N GLY A 79 -13.35 -1.92 -11.90
CA GLY A 79 -12.64 -2.91 -12.70
C GLY A 79 -11.12 -2.96 -12.48
N GLU A 80 -10.57 -2.15 -11.57
CA GLU A 80 -9.14 -2.14 -11.26
C GLU A 80 -8.86 -2.57 -9.82
N ILE A 81 -7.75 -3.28 -9.63
CA ILE A 81 -7.28 -3.72 -8.31
C ILE A 81 -6.63 -2.52 -7.60
N THR A 82 -7.26 -2.05 -6.54
CA THR A 82 -6.80 -0.90 -5.75
C THR A 82 -5.96 -1.35 -4.56
N PHE A 83 -6.47 -2.30 -3.77
CA PHE A 83 -5.80 -2.82 -2.58
C PHE A 83 -5.83 -4.34 -2.53
N PHE A 84 -4.92 -4.93 -1.78
CA PHE A 84 -4.91 -6.34 -1.47
C PHE A 84 -4.57 -6.57 0.00
N GLN A 85 -5.15 -7.61 0.58
CA GLN A 85 -4.96 -8.01 1.96
C GLN A 85 -4.65 -9.50 1.99
N LYS A 86 -3.64 -9.89 2.76
CA LYS A 86 -3.37 -11.32 3.01
C LYS A 86 -3.79 -11.66 4.42
N ARG A 87 -4.67 -12.65 4.57
CA ARG A 87 -5.31 -13.02 5.85
C ARG A 87 -5.90 -11.77 6.51
N ASP A 88 -5.60 -11.53 7.78
CA ASP A 88 -6.00 -10.35 8.54
C ASP A 88 -4.87 -9.31 8.67
N GLY A 89 -3.93 -9.31 7.71
CA GLY A 89 -2.85 -8.33 7.66
C GLY A 89 -3.31 -6.93 7.25
N PRO A 90 -2.38 -5.96 7.19
CA PRO A 90 -2.67 -4.62 6.71
C PRO A 90 -3.12 -4.63 5.23
N TRP A 91 -3.90 -3.61 4.85
CA TRP A 91 -4.31 -3.41 3.46
C TRP A 91 -3.18 -2.78 2.66
N ILE A 92 -2.64 -3.52 1.71
CA ILE A 92 -1.51 -3.08 0.90
C ILE A 92 -2.03 -2.47 -0.42
N PRO A 93 -1.66 -1.23 -0.76
CA PRO A 93 -2.04 -0.62 -2.04
C PRO A 93 -1.32 -1.26 -3.23
N SER A 94 -1.99 -1.30 -4.38
CA SER A 94 -1.37 -1.74 -5.62
C SER A 94 -0.36 -0.70 -6.15
N LEU A 95 0.71 -1.16 -6.81
CA LEU A 95 1.68 -0.24 -7.44
C LEU A 95 1.02 0.65 -8.48
N ARG A 96 0.01 0.15 -9.19
CA ARG A 96 -0.76 0.92 -10.17
C ARG A 96 -1.50 2.07 -9.51
N LEU A 97 -2.08 1.86 -8.32
CA LEU A 97 -2.71 2.93 -7.54
C LEU A 97 -1.68 3.99 -7.15
N ILE A 98 -0.53 3.57 -6.61
CA ILE A 98 0.56 4.47 -6.22
C ILE A 98 1.06 5.29 -7.40
N HIS A 99 1.21 4.68 -8.58
CA HIS A 99 1.70 5.36 -9.78
C HIS A 99 0.65 6.26 -10.44
N LYS A 100 -0.63 5.85 -10.48
CA LYS A 100 -1.73 6.70 -10.98
C LYS A 100 -1.85 7.98 -10.19
N CYS A 101 -1.69 7.89 -8.88
CA CYS A 101 -1.66 9.05 -8.00
C CYS A 101 -0.53 10.04 -8.32
N LYS A 102 0.49 9.66 -9.11
CA LYS A 102 1.58 10.56 -9.54
C LYS A 102 1.36 11.19 -10.93
N SER A 103 0.50 10.62 -11.79
CA SER A 103 0.39 11.02 -13.21
C SER A 103 -0.64 12.11 -13.48
N ASP A 104 -1.68 12.24 -12.65
CA ASP A 104 -2.61 13.36 -12.75
C ASP A 104 -1.99 14.58 -12.08
N ARG A 105 -1.74 15.63 -12.87
CA ARG A 105 -1.26 16.95 -12.40
C ARG A 105 -2.15 17.61 -11.34
N CYS A 106 -3.32 17.04 -11.03
CA CYS A 106 -4.22 17.47 -9.96
C CYS A 106 -3.96 16.74 -8.61
N LEU A 107 -3.20 15.64 -8.62
CA LEU A 107 -2.76 14.89 -7.44
C LEU A 107 -1.24 14.97 -7.22
N MET A 108 -0.61 16.02 -7.77
CA MET A 108 0.81 16.40 -7.58
C MET A 108 1.17 16.71 -6.12
N ILE A 109 0.20 16.73 -5.20
CA ILE A 109 0.40 17.13 -3.80
C ILE A 109 0.45 15.94 -2.83
N VAL A 110 -0.07 14.75 -3.16
CA VAL A 110 -0.32 13.74 -2.10
C VAL A 110 0.83 12.75 -1.87
N LEU A 111 1.77 12.57 -2.82
CA LEU A 111 2.96 11.72 -2.63
C LEU A 111 4.30 12.48 -2.65
N VAL A 112 4.26 13.75 -3.09
CA VAL A 112 5.44 14.63 -3.24
C VAL A 112 5.37 15.85 -2.31
N ALA A 113 4.18 16.40 -2.01
CA ALA A 113 4.07 17.52 -1.07
C ALA A 113 3.77 17.08 0.38
N ASP A 114 3.32 15.84 0.59
CA ASP A 114 3.21 15.23 1.92
C ASP A 114 4.08 13.95 2.00
N PRO A 115 5.33 14.06 2.48
CA PRO A 115 6.16 12.94 2.92
C PRO A 115 5.51 12.07 4.02
N SER A 116 4.33 12.45 4.51
CA SER A 116 3.59 11.90 5.65
C SER A 116 2.64 10.74 5.31
N MET A 117 2.40 10.46 4.01
CA MET A 117 1.38 9.49 3.58
C MET A 117 1.85 8.04 3.53
N MET A 118 3.12 7.76 3.24
CA MET A 118 3.65 6.40 3.30
C MET A 118 5.17 6.47 3.38
N ARG A 119 5.73 5.62 4.23
CA ARG A 119 7.15 5.60 4.55
C ARG A 119 7.93 4.98 3.39
N LYS A 120 9.02 5.63 3.02
CA LYS A 120 9.86 5.25 1.88
C LYS A 120 11.10 4.55 2.38
N MET A 121 11.46 3.47 1.70
CA MET A 121 12.71 2.75 1.87
C MET A 121 13.47 2.78 0.56
N GLN A 122 14.56 3.53 0.54
CA GLN A 122 15.44 3.59 -0.60
C GLN A 122 16.40 2.40 -0.57
N VAL A 123 16.38 1.63 -1.65
CA VAL A 123 17.21 0.45 -1.85
C VAL A 123 18.38 0.78 -2.78
N ASP A 124 19.47 0.05 -2.60
CA ASP A 124 20.60 0.14 -3.52
C ASP A 124 20.31 -0.48 -4.89
N LYS A 125 21.04 0.01 -5.90
CA LYS A 125 20.96 -0.44 -7.29
C LYS A 125 21.22 -1.95 -7.43
N GLY A 126 22.10 -2.51 -6.60
CA GLY A 126 22.39 -3.94 -6.59
C GLY A 126 21.20 -4.80 -6.15
N ALA A 127 20.36 -4.27 -5.25
CA ALA A 127 19.20 -4.97 -4.70
C ALA A 127 18.01 -5.00 -5.66
N LEU A 128 17.89 -4.00 -6.55
CA LEU A 128 16.75 -3.85 -7.47
C LEU A 128 16.43 -5.12 -8.26
N LYS A 129 17.45 -5.79 -8.82
CA LYS A 129 17.27 -7.01 -9.62
C LYS A 129 16.58 -8.13 -8.83
N PHE A 130 16.85 -8.22 -7.53
CA PHE A 130 16.27 -9.22 -6.65
C PHE A 130 14.85 -8.82 -6.23
N ILE A 131 14.62 -7.55 -5.95
CA ILE A 131 13.30 -7.01 -5.58
C ILE A 131 12.31 -7.19 -6.72
N LEU A 132 12.69 -6.89 -7.96
CA LEU A 132 11.83 -7.09 -9.14
C LEU A 132 11.54 -8.57 -9.40
N ARG A 133 12.38 -9.50 -8.91
CA ARG A 133 12.12 -10.95 -8.94
C ARG A 133 11.18 -11.40 -7.81
N GLY A 134 10.78 -10.50 -6.93
CA GLY A 134 9.93 -10.75 -5.77
C GLY A 134 10.68 -11.28 -4.55
N SER A 135 12.01 -11.06 -4.46
CA SER A 135 12.78 -11.35 -3.25
C SER A 135 12.49 -10.33 -2.16
N ASN A 136 12.63 -10.76 -0.90
CA ASN A 136 12.56 -9.87 0.25
C ASN A 136 13.77 -8.91 0.26
N VAL A 137 13.58 -7.74 0.86
CA VAL A 137 14.66 -6.78 1.10
C VAL A 137 15.36 -7.14 2.39
N MET A 138 16.68 -7.23 2.35
CA MET A 138 17.52 -7.53 3.50
C MET A 138 18.16 -6.23 4.01
N CYS A 139 18.46 -6.14 5.31
CA CYS A 139 19.01 -4.93 5.94
C CYS A 139 20.22 -4.32 5.20
N PRO A 140 21.22 -5.10 4.72
CA PRO A 140 22.36 -4.53 3.98
C PRO A 140 21.97 -3.78 2.70
N GLY A 141 20.82 -4.09 2.11
CA GLY A 141 20.30 -3.39 0.93
C GLY A 141 19.73 -2.00 1.23
N LEU A 142 19.49 -1.70 2.50
CA LEU A 142 18.94 -0.43 3.00
C LEU A 142 19.97 0.42 3.76
N THR A 143 20.97 -0.21 4.39
CA THR A 143 22.05 0.47 5.14
C THR A 143 23.30 0.79 4.31
N SER A 144 23.31 0.41 3.03
CA SER A 144 24.38 0.77 2.10
C SER A 144 24.43 2.28 1.81
N ALA A 145 25.52 2.76 1.20
CA ALA A 145 25.68 4.18 0.84
C ALA A 145 24.59 4.74 -0.09
N GLY A 146 23.89 3.88 -0.83
CA GLY A 146 22.77 4.26 -1.70
C GLY A 146 21.40 4.11 -1.04
N GLY A 147 21.33 3.58 0.18
CA GLY A 147 20.10 3.33 0.92
C GLY A 147 19.72 4.49 1.84
N ALA A 148 18.43 4.66 2.04
CA ALA A 148 17.86 5.64 2.96
C ALA A 148 16.58 5.06 3.56
N MET A 149 16.37 5.26 4.85
CA MET A 149 15.23 4.71 5.58
C MET A 149 14.52 5.84 6.30
N ASP A 150 13.19 5.89 6.15
CA ASP A 150 12.34 6.63 7.06
C ASP A 150 12.17 5.84 8.36
N ASP A 151 11.95 6.54 9.48
CA ASP A 151 11.63 5.90 10.76
C ASP A 151 10.28 5.19 10.68
N VAL A 152 10.31 3.88 10.93
CA VAL A 152 9.16 2.98 10.86
C VAL A 152 9.22 1.89 11.92
N ASP A 153 8.05 1.57 12.46
CA ASP A 153 7.85 0.46 13.36
C ASP A 153 7.69 -0.87 12.60
N ARG A 154 7.71 -1.96 13.38
CA ARG A 154 7.50 -3.31 12.89
C ARG A 154 6.03 -3.51 12.45
N GLY A 155 5.83 -3.99 11.22
CA GLY A 155 4.51 -4.31 10.68
C GLY A 155 3.89 -3.18 9.85
N GLU A 156 4.63 -2.10 9.61
CA GLU A 156 4.21 -0.98 8.77
C GLU A 156 4.34 -1.28 7.28
N VAL A 157 3.45 -0.68 6.47
CA VAL A 157 3.51 -0.77 5.01
C VAL A 157 4.44 0.30 4.46
N VAL A 158 5.45 -0.13 3.72
CA VAL A 158 6.52 0.73 3.18
C VAL A 158 6.62 0.61 1.66
N ILE A 159 7.03 1.70 1.03
CA ILE A 159 7.27 1.77 -0.41
C ILE A 159 8.77 1.69 -0.69
N LEU A 160 9.16 0.78 -1.56
CA LEU A 160 10.56 0.60 -1.98
C LEU A 160 10.86 1.44 -3.22
N VAL A 161 11.93 2.23 -3.15
CA VAL A 161 12.38 3.13 -4.22
C VAL A 161 13.87 2.96 -4.52
N ASP A 162 14.27 3.08 -5.78
CA ASP A 162 15.68 2.92 -6.25
C ASP A 162 16.27 4.24 -6.77
N GLY A 163 15.67 5.38 -6.36
CA GLY A 163 16.01 6.71 -6.90
C GLY A 163 15.41 7.03 -8.28
N ARG A 164 14.54 6.17 -8.81
CA ARG A 164 13.71 6.43 -10.01
C ARG A 164 12.38 7.09 -9.62
N GLU A 165 11.69 7.67 -10.61
CA GLU A 165 10.41 8.36 -10.42
C GLU A 165 9.29 7.44 -9.88
N HIS A 166 9.33 6.15 -10.25
CA HIS A 166 8.33 5.15 -9.90
C HIS A 166 8.80 4.24 -8.77
N ALA A 167 7.87 3.92 -7.86
CA ALA A 167 8.08 2.91 -6.83
C ALA A 167 8.31 1.52 -7.45
N CYS A 168 9.25 0.77 -6.90
CA CYS A 168 9.63 -0.55 -7.41
C CYS A 168 8.77 -1.66 -6.80
N ALA A 169 8.49 -1.56 -5.50
CA ALA A 169 7.73 -2.55 -4.76
C ALA A 169 7.05 -1.93 -3.54
N VAL A 170 6.09 -2.66 -2.98
CA VAL A 170 5.45 -2.35 -1.70
C VAL A 170 5.67 -3.54 -0.77
N GLY A 171 6.08 -3.27 0.46
CA GLY A 171 6.40 -4.28 1.45
C GLY A 171 5.79 -3.98 2.81
N VAL A 172 5.88 -4.95 3.71
CA VAL A 172 5.56 -4.79 5.13
C VAL A 172 6.84 -5.01 5.90
N THR A 173 7.16 -4.14 6.85
CA THR A 173 8.37 -4.26 7.67
C THR A 173 8.26 -5.44 8.63
N THR A 174 9.32 -6.22 8.74
CA THR A 174 9.41 -7.33 9.71
C THR A 174 10.17 -6.95 10.97
N MET A 175 10.91 -5.85 10.94
CA MET A 175 11.73 -5.26 12.00
C MET A 175 11.49 -3.75 12.03
N SER A 176 11.75 -3.09 13.15
CA SER A 176 11.72 -1.62 13.24
C SER A 176 13.03 -1.02 12.73
N THR A 177 13.01 0.26 12.36
CA THR A 177 14.21 0.94 11.83
C THR A 177 15.35 1.01 12.85
N ASN A 178 15.01 1.08 14.14
CA ASN A 178 15.99 1.06 15.23
C ASN A 178 16.71 -0.29 15.39
N GLU A 179 16.11 -1.38 14.88
CA GLU A 179 16.67 -2.73 14.96
C GLU A 179 17.36 -3.17 13.65
N MET A 180 17.34 -2.35 12.59
CA MET A 180 17.86 -2.67 11.25
C MET A 180 19.36 -2.40 11.05
#